data_AF-A0A2S6GWJ2-F1
#
_entry.id   AF-A0A2S6GWJ2-F1
#
_cell.length_a   1.000
_cell.length_b   1.000
_cell.length_c   1.000
_cell.angle_alpha   90.00
_cell.angle_beta   90.00
_cell.angle_gamma   90.00
#
_symmetry.space_group_name_H-M   'P 1'
#
loop_
_entity.id
_entity.type
_entity.pdbx_description
1 polymer ?
#
loop_
_entity_poly.entity_id
_entity_poly.type
_entity_poly.pdbx_seq_one_letter_code
_entity_poly.pdbx_strand_id
1 'polypeptide(L)'
;MAQPGYKYVTDELAAHREHLNAVADSLNRTSAAAGSGGSVPNAFGIVGAFIPSLLQPMVTEAAELLRAGAESVDHTSAMMGGTVTDYTATESANTGNLAAISEVLG
;
A
#
# COMPACT_ATOMS: atom_id res chain seq x y z
N MET A 1 -9.70 -21.41 -28.70
CA MET A 1 -10.14 -20.15 -28.06
C MET A 1 -9.03 -19.80 -27.08
N ALA A 2 -8.15 -18.86 -27.40
CA ALA A 2 -7.06 -18.48 -26.50
C ALA A 2 -7.66 -17.78 -25.29
N GLN A 3 -7.44 -18.32 -24.08
CA GLN A 3 -7.94 -17.67 -22.87
C GLN A 3 -7.25 -16.31 -22.70
N PRO A 4 -7.98 -15.22 -22.42
CA PRO A 4 -7.41 -13.92 -22.09
C PRO A 4 -6.89 -13.88 -20.63
N GLY A 5 -6.19 -14.94 -20.20
CA GLY A 5 -6.10 -15.29 -18.78
C GLY A 5 -5.06 -14.50 -17.97
N TYR A 6 -3.80 -14.42 -18.44
CA TYR A 6 -2.70 -14.00 -17.56
C TYR A 6 -2.43 -12.50 -17.52
N LYS A 7 -2.42 -11.83 -18.68
CA LYS A 7 -2.19 -10.38 -18.76
C LYS A 7 -3.25 -9.58 -17.98
N TYR A 8 -4.51 -10.01 -18.08
CA TYR A 8 -5.61 -9.38 -17.37
C TYR A 8 -5.45 -9.47 -15.85
N VAL A 9 -5.03 -10.63 -15.35
CA VAL A 9 -4.78 -10.85 -13.91
C VAL A 9 -3.61 -10.00 -13.40
N THR A 10 -2.53 -9.84 -14.18
CA THR A 10 -1.41 -8.97 -13.79
C THR A 10 -1.79 -7.49 -13.80
N ASP A 11 -2.62 -7.05 -14.76
CA ASP A 11 -3.11 -5.67 -14.84
C ASP A 11 -4.05 -5.34 -13.66
N GLU A 12 -4.94 -6.27 -13.29
CA GLU A 12 -5.79 -6.12 -12.09
C GLU A 12 -4.98 -6.08 -10.79
N LEU A 13 -3.95 -6.92 -10.65
CA LEU A 13 -3.05 -6.88 -9.49
C LEU A 13 -2.31 -5.54 -9.40
N ALA A 14 -1.86 -5.00 -10.54
CA ALA A 14 -1.18 -3.71 -10.59
C ALA A 14 -2.11 -2.56 -10.19
N ALA A 15 -3.37 -2.57 -10.64
CA ALA A 15 -4.39 -1.61 -10.23
C ALA A 15 -4.70 -1.71 -8.72
N HIS A 16 -4.83 -2.93 -8.19
CA HIS A 16 -5.08 -3.12 -6.76
C HIS A 16 -3.90 -2.64 -5.90
N ARG A 17 -2.67 -2.85 -6.36
CA ARG A 17 -1.45 -2.32 -5.75
C ARG A 17 -1.48 -0.79 -5.66
N GLU A 18 -1.91 -0.12 -6.72
CA GLU A 18 -2.04 1.34 -6.74
C GLU A 18 -3.06 1.83 -5.70
N HIS A 19 -4.18 1.13 -5.54
CA HIS A 19 -5.16 1.44 -4.49
C HIS A 19 -4.58 1.24 -3.08
N LEU A 20 -3.82 0.17 -2.84
CA LEU A 20 -3.17 -0.06 -1.55
C LEU A 20 -2.14 1.04 -1.23
N ASN A 21 -1.37 1.48 -2.22
CA ASN A 21 -0.45 2.61 -2.05
C ASN A 21 -1.20 3.89 -1.65
N ALA A 22 -2.33 4.19 -2.31
CA ALA A 22 -3.16 5.34 -1.96
C ALA A 22 -3.70 5.26 -0.52
N VAL A 23 -4.04 4.06 -0.05
CA VAL A 23 -4.47 3.83 1.34
C VAL A 23 -3.31 4.05 2.32
N ALA A 24 -2.12 3.48 2.04
CA ALA A 24 -0.93 3.69 2.86
C ALA A 24 -0.56 5.18 2.97
N ASP A 25 -0.60 5.92 1.85
CA ASP A 25 -0.37 7.36 1.83
C ASP A 25 -1.42 8.15 2.64
N SER A 26 -2.68 7.71 2.63
CA SER A 26 -3.72 8.31 3.45
C SER A 26 -3.50 8.07 4.94
N LEU A 27 -3.08 6.85 5.33
CA LEU A 27 -2.76 6.50 6.72
C LEU A 27 -1.54 7.30 7.21
N ASN A 28 -0.49 7.41 6.41
CA ASN A 28 0.69 8.22 6.71
C ASN A 28 0.36 9.70 6.90
N ARG A 29 -0.45 10.28 6.00
CA ARG A 29 -0.93 11.67 6.15
C ARG A 29 -1.75 11.87 7.41
N THR A 30 -2.61 10.90 7.76
CA THR A 30 -3.45 10.97 8.96
C THR A 30 -2.61 10.87 10.25
N SER A 31 -1.62 9.97 10.29
CA SER A 31 -0.68 9.84 11.41
C SER A 31 0.15 11.12 11.60
N ALA A 32 0.67 11.69 10.51
CA ALA A 32 1.41 12.96 10.55
C ALA A 32 0.53 14.14 11.03
N ALA A 33 -0.74 14.17 10.63
CA ALA A 33 -1.71 15.15 11.11
C ALA A 33 -2.03 14.97 12.61
N ALA A 34 -2.12 13.73 13.09
CA ALA A 34 -2.33 13.44 14.51
C ALA A 34 -1.14 13.89 15.38
N GLY A 35 0.09 13.73 14.89
CA GLY A 35 1.31 14.18 15.59
C GLY A 35 1.54 15.70 15.55
N SER A 36 1.03 16.39 14.52
CA SER A 36 1.14 17.86 14.37
C SER A 36 -0.07 18.62 14.94
N GLY A 37 -1.21 17.96 15.09
CA GLY A 37 -2.43 18.45 15.71
C GLY A 37 -2.35 18.46 17.24
N GLY A 38 -1.28 19.01 17.79
CA GLY A 38 -1.32 19.51 19.16
C GLY A 38 -2.50 20.47 19.26
N SER A 39 -3.45 20.13 20.14
CA SER A 39 -4.73 20.79 20.41
C SER A 39 -4.87 22.20 19.82
N VAL A 40 -5.95 22.44 19.03
CA VAL A 40 -6.25 23.76 18.45
C VAL A 40 -5.97 24.83 19.49
N PRO A 41 -5.09 25.83 19.22
CA PRO A 41 -4.76 26.84 20.21
C PRO A 41 -6.08 27.50 20.63
N ASN A 42 -6.49 27.26 21.89
CA ASN A 42 -7.76 27.68 22.50
C ASN A 42 -9.00 26.77 22.38
N ALA A 43 -8.92 25.52 21.91
CA ALA A 43 -10.09 24.61 21.89
C ALA A 43 -10.73 24.39 23.27
N PHE A 44 -9.92 24.43 24.34
CA PHE A 44 -10.34 24.11 25.70
C PHE A 44 -10.35 25.30 26.67
N GLY A 45 -10.01 26.51 26.19
CA GLY A 45 -9.86 27.70 27.04
C GLY A 45 -8.86 27.54 28.19
N ILE A 46 -8.78 28.55 29.08
CA ILE A 46 -7.84 28.55 30.22
C ILE A 46 -8.19 27.43 31.24
N VAL A 47 -9.48 27.14 31.43
CA VAL A 47 -9.94 26.12 32.39
C VAL A 47 -9.61 24.70 31.92
N GLY A 48 -9.63 24.44 30.61
CA GLY A 48 -9.31 23.13 30.04
C GLY A 48 -7.87 22.98 29.52
N ALA A 49 -6.94 23.87 29.91
CA ALA A 49 -5.56 23.88 29.42
C ALA A 49 -4.76 22.60 29.73
N PHE A 50 -5.22 21.78 30.68
CA PHE A 50 -4.61 20.48 31.03
C PHE A 50 -5.09 19.31 30.16
N ILE A 51 -6.24 19.45 29.50
CA ILE A 51 -6.85 18.38 28.68
C ILE A 51 -5.93 17.93 27.53
N PRO A 52 -5.24 18.82 26.80
CA PRO A 52 -4.29 18.40 25.77
C PRO A 52 -3.21 17.44 26.28
N SER A 53 -2.67 17.69 27.48
CA SER A 53 -1.65 16.84 28.10
C SER A 53 -2.19 15.48 28.52
N LEU A 54 -3.48 15.39 28.90
CA LEU A 54 -4.15 14.12 29.20
C LEU A 54 -4.43 13.30 27.94
N LEU A 55 -4.72 13.96 26.82
CA LEU A 55 -5.03 13.30 25.55
C LEU A 55 -3.78 12.92 24.75
N GLN A 56 -2.64 13.59 24.97
CA GLN A 56 -1.40 13.36 24.24
C GLN A 56 -0.98 11.88 24.15
N PRO A 57 -0.98 11.08 25.24
CA PRO A 57 -0.62 9.67 25.17
C PRO A 57 -1.51 8.88 24.20
N MET A 58 -2.82 9.13 24.23
CA MET A 58 -3.79 8.48 23.33
C MET A 58 -3.58 8.92 21.87
N VAL A 59 -3.28 10.20 21.64
CA VAL A 59 -2.99 10.72 20.30
C VAL A 59 -1.71 10.09 19.73
N THR A 60 -0.67 9.95 20.55
CA THR A 60 0.58 9.30 20.16
C THR A 60 0.36 7.82 19.83
N GLU A 61 -0.37 7.09 20.68
CA GLU A 61 -0.68 5.67 20.44
C GLU A 61 -1.50 5.48 19.16
N ALA A 62 -2.49 6.34 18.91
CA ALA A 62 -3.26 6.33 17.68
C ALA A 62 -2.38 6.61 16.45
N ALA A 63 -1.44 7.55 16.54
CA ALA A 63 -0.50 7.86 15.45
C ALA A 63 0.43 6.68 15.13
N GLU A 64 0.94 5.99 16.15
CA GLU A 64 1.75 4.78 15.99
C GLU A 64 0.96 3.62 15.38
N LEU A 65 -0.28 3.41 15.82
CA LEU A 65 -1.15 2.38 15.23
C LEU A 65 -1.42 2.65 13.75
N LEU A 66 -1.69 3.91 13.39
CA LEU A 66 -1.88 4.31 11.99
C LEU A 66 -0.62 4.09 11.15
N ARG A 67 0.56 4.35 11.72
CA ARG A 67 1.86 4.09 11.07
C ARG A 67 2.10 2.60 10.84
N ALA A 68 1.87 1.78 11.86
CA ALA A 68 1.98 0.33 11.74
C ALA A 68 1.00 -0.24 10.70
N GLY A 69 -0.22 0.31 10.64
CA GLY A 69 -1.20 0.00 9.60
C GLY A 69 -0.70 0.36 8.19
N ALA A 70 -0.11 1.54 8.02
CA ALA A 70 0.47 1.95 6.73
C ALA A 70 1.60 1.01 6.29
N GLU A 71 2.50 0.63 7.20
CA GLU A 71 3.59 -0.33 6.93
C GLU A 71 3.06 -1.71 6.50
N SER A 72 1.98 -2.20 7.14
CA SER A 72 1.36 -3.47 6.76
C SER A 72 0.73 -3.43 5.37
N VAL A 73 0.11 -2.30 5.00
CA VAL A 73 -0.48 -2.10 3.67
C VAL A 73 0.62 -2.00 2.62
N ASP A 74 1.70 -1.27 2.90
CA ASP A 74 2.86 -1.13 2.01
C ASP A 74 3.54 -2.49 1.77
N HIS A 75 3.73 -3.29 2.83
CA HIS A 75 4.25 -4.64 2.70
C HIS A 75 3.38 -5.53 1.80
N THR A 76 2.06 -5.44 1.95
CA THR A 76 1.12 -6.19 1.10
C THR A 76 1.22 -5.73 -0.36
N SER A 77 1.31 -4.43 -0.60
CA SER A 77 1.51 -3.84 -1.92
C SER A 77 2.81 -4.32 -2.57
N ALA A 78 3.91 -4.37 -1.82
CA ALA A 78 5.20 -4.86 -2.28
C ALA A 78 5.14 -6.33 -2.69
N MET A 79 4.49 -7.18 -1.88
CA MET A 79 4.27 -8.60 -2.21
C MET A 79 3.50 -8.77 -3.52
N MET A 80 2.45 -8.00 -3.74
CA MET A 80 1.68 -8.02 -5.00
C MET A 80 2.55 -7.60 -6.20
N GLY A 81 3.40 -6.58 -6.02
CA GLY A 81 4.37 -6.17 -7.04
C GLY A 81 5.39 -7.26 -7.39
N GLY A 82 5.86 -8.00 -6.38
CA GLY A 82 6.71 -9.17 -6.58
C GLY A 82 6.00 -10.25 -7.40
N THR A 83 4.77 -10.59 -7.03
CA THR A 83 3.95 -11.56 -7.76
C THR A 83 3.73 -11.18 -9.24
N VAL A 84 3.43 -9.91 -9.54
CA VAL A 84 3.31 -9.44 -10.93
C VAL A 84 4.62 -9.61 -11.70
N THR A 85 5.75 -9.32 -11.05
CA THR A 85 7.08 -9.47 -11.65
C THR A 85 7.39 -10.92 -11.97
N ASP A 86 7.11 -11.83 -11.03
CA ASP A 86 7.32 -13.27 -11.21
C ASP A 86 6.47 -13.83 -12.34
N TYR A 87 5.21 -13.42 -12.43
CA TYR A 87 4.33 -13.82 -13.53
C TYR A 87 4.82 -13.29 -14.88
N THR A 88 5.21 -12.02 -14.95
CA THR A 88 5.73 -11.42 -16.18
C THR A 88 7.01 -12.10 -16.65
N ALA A 89 7.92 -12.41 -15.72
CA ALA A 89 9.15 -13.13 -16.02
C ALA A 89 8.88 -14.54 -16.56
N THR A 90 7.96 -15.27 -15.92
CA THR A 90 7.56 -16.62 -16.33
C THR A 90 6.92 -16.62 -17.72
N GLU A 91 6.03 -15.67 -18.01
CA GLU A 91 5.38 -15.55 -19.32
C GLU A 91 6.38 -15.24 -20.43
N SER A 92 7.32 -14.32 -20.18
CA SER A 92 8.38 -13.98 -21.12
C SER A 92 9.27 -15.19 -21.43
N ALA A 93 9.67 -15.95 -20.40
CA ALA A 93 10.47 -17.16 -20.56
C ALA A 93 9.73 -18.24 -21.35
N ASN A 94 8.45 -18.48 -21.06
CA ASN A 94 7.63 -19.45 -21.77
C ASN A 94 7.43 -19.06 -23.24
N THR A 95 7.13 -17.79 -23.51
CA THR A 95 6.98 -17.27 -24.87
C THR A 95 8.27 -17.46 -25.68
N GLY A 96 9.43 -17.15 -25.09
CA GLY A 96 10.73 -17.36 -25.73
C GLY A 96 11.02 -18.84 -26.04
N ASN A 97 10.74 -19.73 -25.10
CA ASN A 97 10.92 -21.17 -25.29
C ASN A 97 10.01 -21.73 -26.39
N LEU A 98 8.74 -21.32 -26.41
CA LEU A 98 7.80 -21.76 -27.44
C LEU A 98 8.19 -21.25 -28.83
N ALA A 99 8.68 -20.01 -28.93
CA ALA A 99 9.20 -19.46 -30.18
C ALA A 99 10.41 -20.26 -30.70
N ALA A 100 11.36 -20.60 -29.83
CA ALA A 100 12.52 -21.42 -30.18
C ALA A 100 12.11 -22.84 -30.63
N ILE A 101 11.15 -23.47 -29.96
CA ILE A 101 10.63 -24.79 -30.36
C ILE A 101 9.93 -24.72 -31.72
N SER A 102 9.15 -23.65 -31.97
CA SER A 102 8.51 -23.40 -33.26
C SER A 102 9.50 -23.27 -34.41
N GLU A 103 10.67 -22.67 -34.16
CA GLU A 103 11.73 -22.51 -35.17
C GLU A 103 12.43 -23.83 -35.50
N VAL A 104 12.55 -24.74 -34.52
CA VAL A 104 13.17 -26.06 -34.71
C VAL A 104 12.24 -27.06 -35.41
N LEU A 105 10.92 -26.92 -35.23
CA LEU A 105 9.91 -27.85 -35.76
C LEU A 105 9.23 -27.39 -37.06
N GLY A 106 9.42 -26.14 -37.45
CA GLY A 106 8.95 -25.58 -38.73
C GLY A 106 9.95 -25.76 -39.84
#